data_AF-A0A353P0V7-F1
#
_entry.id   AF-A0A353P0V7-F1
#
_cell.length_a   1.000
_cell.length_b   1.000
_cell.length_c   1.000
_cell.angle_alpha   90.00
_cell.angle_beta   90.00
_cell.angle_gamma   90.00
#
_symmetry.space_group_name_H-M   'P 1'
#
loop_
_entity.id
_entity.type
_entity.pdbx_description
1 polymer ?
#
loop_
_entity_poly.entity_id
_entity_poly.type
_entity_poly.pdbx_seq_one_letter_code
_entity_poly.pdbx_strand_id
1 'polypeptide(L)'
;MSKLFYFVLPFLFTGLTFAELNLDRLCPSDVNEVKSVLDALEPLIRERDEKHSLASLTFSELYTPLDENQKKFLKQFETLDANSLSVKIPYLGIAEGSEELIVITGQKIKINGQTQILPPQFLPKEANESCTQMMDAMQKEIGKRLYLESGYRSSAYQLYLFVFYLKNHDYSIRETVKYVALPGYSEHGCPDGRRLISSTRTALTAMAVLNSLRHFLNLPG
;
A
#
# COMPACT_ATOMS: atom_id res chain seq x y z
N MET A 1 23.12 66.86 7.86
CA MET A 1 23.27 65.61 8.63
C MET A 1 21.88 64.98 8.79
N SER A 2 21.43 64.15 7.84
CA SER A 2 20.18 63.39 7.99
C SER A 2 20.48 62.06 8.68
N LYS A 3 19.70 61.72 9.71
CA LYS A 3 19.75 60.43 10.38
C LYS A 3 18.77 59.50 9.68
N LEU A 4 19.30 58.48 9.01
CA LEU A 4 18.54 57.39 8.41
C LEU A 4 18.11 56.43 9.54
N PHE A 5 16.81 56.38 9.83
CA PHE A 5 16.24 55.39 10.75
C PHE A 5 16.04 54.06 9.99
N TYR A 6 16.84 53.05 10.33
CA TYR A 6 16.61 51.68 9.87
C TYR A 6 15.50 51.06 10.72
N PHE A 7 14.34 50.85 10.11
CA PHE A 7 13.27 50.03 10.68
C PHE A 7 13.58 48.56 10.38
N VAL A 8 14.06 47.81 11.37
CA VAL A 8 14.20 46.36 11.28
C VAL A 8 12.84 45.75 11.58
N LEU A 9 12.16 45.25 10.55
CA LEU A 9 10.91 44.53 10.67
C LEU A 9 11.23 43.08 11.09
N PRO A 10 10.82 42.60 12.29
CA PRO A 10 11.00 41.20 12.63
C PRO A 10 9.99 40.38 11.84
N PHE A 11 10.45 39.65 10.83
CA PHE A 11 9.69 38.57 10.22
C PHE A 11 9.52 37.46 11.26
N LEU A 12 8.38 37.46 11.95
CA LEU A 12 7.91 36.31 12.71
C LEU A 12 7.50 35.23 11.72
N PHE A 13 8.44 34.36 11.34
CA PHE A 13 8.12 33.08 10.74
C PHE A 13 7.43 32.23 11.81
N THR A 14 6.11 32.32 11.89
CA THR A 14 5.30 31.27 12.52
C THR A 14 5.36 30.05 11.62
N GLY A 15 6.40 29.24 11.77
CA GLY A 15 6.40 27.90 11.22
C GLY A 15 5.22 27.16 11.82
N LEU A 16 4.28 26.72 10.98
CA LEU A 16 3.30 25.72 11.36
C LEU A 16 4.08 24.46 11.72
N THR A 17 4.36 24.27 13.01
CA THR A 17 4.79 22.99 13.54
C THR A 17 3.58 22.07 13.41
N PHE A 18 3.58 21.21 12.39
CA PHE A 18 2.64 20.10 12.35
C PHE A 18 2.90 19.25 13.60
N ALA A 19 1.87 19.07 14.40
CA ALA A 19 1.92 18.16 15.53
C ALA A 19 2.20 16.75 15.00
N GLU A 20 3.06 16.02 15.69
CA GLU A 20 3.37 14.62 15.36
C GLU A 20 2.10 13.76 15.49
N LEU A 21 1.94 12.79 14.57
CA LEU A 21 0.79 11.87 14.59
C LEU A 21 0.72 11.12 15.92
N ASN A 22 -0.47 11.06 16.52
CA ASN A 22 -0.71 10.18 17.64
C ASN A 22 -0.76 8.72 17.15
N LEU A 23 0.27 7.94 17.51
CA LEU A 23 0.45 6.56 17.05
C LEU A 23 -0.61 5.59 17.59
N ASP A 24 -1.17 5.86 18.76
CA ASP A 24 -2.16 4.97 19.38
C ASP A 24 -3.55 5.23 18.79
N ARG A 25 -3.89 6.49 18.54
CA ARG A 25 -5.13 6.88 17.88
C ARG A 25 -5.05 8.29 17.32
N LEU A 26 -5.32 8.45 16.03
CA LEU A 26 -5.43 9.77 15.40
C LEU A 26 -6.49 10.64 16.08
N CYS A 27 -6.19 11.92 16.24
CA CYS A 27 -7.17 12.87 16.76
C CYS A 27 -8.22 13.21 15.69
N PRO A 28 -9.38 13.79 16.05
CA PRO A 28 -10.45 14.06 15.09
C PRO A 28 -10.03 14.91 13.88
N SER A 29 -9.10 15.86 14.04
CA SER A 29 -8.57 16.64 12.90
C SER A 29 -7.76 15.78 11.95
N ASP A 30 -6.87 14.92 12.46
CA ASP A 30 -6.08 14.01 11.62
C ASP A 30 -6.96 12.98 10.92
N VAL A 31 -8.03 12.51 11.59
CA VAL A 31 -9.03 11.63 10.97
C VAL A 31 -9.73 12.33 9.80
N ASN A 32 -10.06 13.62 9.93
CA ASN A 32 -10.64 14.39 8.83
C ASN A 32 -9.63 14.60 7.70
N GLU A 33 -8.35 14.81 8.03
CA GLU A 33 -7.29 14.93 7.03
C GLU A 33 -7.04 13.61 6.29
N VAL A 34 -7.07 12.46 6.97
CA VAL A 34 -7.06 11.13 6.33
C VAL A 34 -8.19 11.01 5.31
N LYS A 35 -9.42 11.39 5.69
CA LYS A 35 -10.57 11.35 4.78
C LYS A 35 -10.36 12.27 3.58
N SER A 36 -9.90 13.50 3.82
CA SER A 36 -9.62 14.46 2.75
C SER A 36 -8.56 13.95 1.76
N VAL A 37 -7.48 13.34 2.26
CA VAL A 37 -6.47 12.69 1.41
C VAL A 37 -7.08 11.55 0.61
N LEU A 38 -7.86 10.67 1.23
CA LEU A 38 -8.48 9.53 0.53
C LEU A 38 -9.47 10.00 -0.55
N ASP A 39 -10.29 11.02 -0.26
CA ASP A 39 -11.23 11.61 -1.22
C ASP A 39 -10.49 12.22 -2.42
N ALA A 40 -9.34 12.87 -2.20
CA ALA A 40 -8.50 13.43 -3.27
C ALA A 40 -7.80 12.36 -4.11
N LEU A 41 -7.46 11.21 -3.51
CA LEU A 41 -6.82 10.09 -4.20
C LEU A 41 -7.81 9.23 -4.98
N GLU A 42 -9.08 9.19 -4.60
CA GLU A 42 -10.09 8.28 -5.15
C GLU A 42 -10.16 8.29 -6.69
N PRO A 43 -10.17 9.44 -7.40
CA PRO A 43 -10.20 9.44 -8.87
C PRO A 43 -8.98 8.75 -9.50
N LEU A 44 -7.78 8.98 -8.95
CA LEU A 44 -6.55 8.35 -9.42
C LEU A 44 -6.57 6.85 -9.18
N ILE A 45 -6.98 6.42 -7.97
CA ILE A 45 -7.01 4.99 -7.60
C ILE A 45 -8.00 4.24 -8.49
N ARG A 46 -9.19 4.80 -8.70
CA ARG A 46 -10.21 4.20 -9.56
C ARG A 46 -9.75 4.10 -11.01
N GLU A 47 -9.16 5.15 -11.57
CA GLU A 47 -8.62 5.14 -12.94
C GLU A 47 -7.53 4.06 -13.10
N ARG A 48 -6.64 3.94 -12.12
CA ARG A 48 -5.55 2.96 -12.11
C ARG A 48 -6.06 1.53 -12.00
N ASP A 49 -7.09 1.29 -11.20
CA ASP A 49 -7.70 -0.03 -11.04
C ASP A 49 -8.37 -0.48 -12.35
N GLU A 50 -9.16 0.41 -12.97
CA GLU A 50 -9.80 0.19 -14.26
C GLU A 50 -8.78 -0.09 -15.38
N LYS A 51 -7.61 0.57 -15.34
CA LYS A 51 -6.50 0.35 -16.28
C LYS A 51 -5.56 -0.79 -15.88
N HIS A 52 -5.82 -1.48 -14.77
CA HIS A 52 -4.97 -2.55 -14.25
C HIS A 52 -3.51 -2.11 -14.07
N SER A 53 -3.29 -0.93 -13.50
CA SER A 53 -1.96 -0.34 -13.25
C SER A 53 -1.78 0.16 -11.81
N LEU A 54 -2.69 -0.17 -10.91
CA LEU A 54 -2.62 0.25 -9.51
C LEU A 54 -1.41 -0.34 -8.78
N ALA A 55 -1.04 -1.59 -9.12
CA ALA A 55 0.11 -2.26 -8.53
C ALA A 55 1.44 -1.52 -8.78
N SER A 56 1.54 -0.76 -9.87
CA SER A 56 2.73 0.00 -10.28
C SER A 56 2.63 1.50 -9.99
N LEU A 57 1.74 1.91 -9.07
CA LEU A 57 1.61 3.32 -8.68
C LEU A 57 2.94 3.85 -8.12
N THR A 58 3.44 4.97 -8.61
CA THR A 58 4.66 5.61 -8.09
C THR A 58 4.32 6.64 -7.00
N PHE A 59 5.29 7.03 -6.17
CA PHE A 59 5.06 8.10 -5.19
C PHE A 59 4.73 9.43 -5.87
N SER A 60 5.40 9.77 -6.97
CA SER A 60 5.13 11.00 -7.73
C SER A 60 3.66 11.08 -8.15
N GLU A 61 3.13 9.98 -8.68
CA GLU A 61 1.74 9.89 -9.09
C GLU A 61 0.79 9.95 -7.90
N LEU A 62 1.10 9.25 -6.80
CA LEU A 62 0.31 9.29 -5.56
C LEU A 62 0.20 10.71 -4.99
N TYR A 63 1.27 11.50 -5.04
CA TYR A 63 1.29 12.86 -4.49
C TYR A 63 0.75 13.93 -5.46
N THR A 64 0.57 13.60 -6.75
CA THR A 64 0.13 14.56 -7.78
C THR A 64 -1.24 15.21 -7.51
N PRO A 65 -2.31 14.47 -7.14
CA PRO A 65 -3.63 15.06 -6.93
C PRO A 65 -3.77 15.81 -5.59
N LEU A 66 -2.77 15.73 -4.71
CA LEU A 66 -2.83 16.27 -3.36
C LEU A 66 -2.38 17.74 -3.32
N ASP A 67 -2.99 18.52 -2.43
CA ASP A 67 -2.48 19.85 -2.10
C ASP A 67 -1.26 19.79 -1.17
N GLU A 68 -0.63 20.94 -0.89
CA GLU A 68 0.59 21.00 -0.08
C GLU A 68 0.40 20.58 1.38
N ASN A 69 -0.79 20.75 1.95
CA ASN A 69 -1.07 20.31 3.32
C ASN A 69 -1.28 18.79 3.35
N GLN A 70 -2.07 18.28 2.42
CA GLN A 70 -2.31 16.85 2.23
C GLN A 70 -1.01 16.08 1.94
N LYS A 71 -0.13 16.62 1.11
CA LYS A 71 1.21 16.05 0.86
C LYS A 71 2.02 15.96 2.13
N LYS A 72 2.11 17.05 2.90
CA LYS A 72 2.84 17.07 4.17
C LYS A 72 2.25 16.10 5.18
N PHE A 73 0.93 16.00 5.25
CA PHE A 73 0.24 15.06 6.12
C PHE A 73 0.52 13.61 5.73
N LEU A 74 0.34 13.25 4.45
CA LEU A 74 0.61 11.91 3.95
C LEU A 74 2.09 11.52 4.13
N LYS A 75 3.01 12.47 4.00
CA LYS A 75 4.45 12.25 4.22
C LYS A 75 4.75 11.77 5.63
N GLN A 76 3.97 12.18 6.64
CA GLN A 76 4.16 11.72 8.02
C GLN A 76 3.95 10.20 8.13
N PHE A 77 3.03 9.61 7.35
CA PHE A 77 2.83 8.16 7.29
C PHE A 77 3.96 7.44 6.53
N GLU A 78 4.46 8.05 5.46
CA GLU A 78 5.58 7.51 4.69
C GLU A 78 6.86 7.40 5.55
N THR A 79 7.07 8.36 6.46
CA THR A 79 8.28 8.45 7.28
C THR A 79 8.10 7.94 8.71
N LEU A 80 7.05 7.14 8.98
CA LEU A 80 6.85 6.54 10.29
C LEU A 80 8.06 5.68 10.70
N ASP A 81 8.55 5.89 11.92
CA ASP A 81 9.60 5.05 12.48
C ASP A 81 9.02 3.68 12.86
N ALA A 82 9.42 2.66 12.12
CA ALA A 82 9.04 1.27 12.35
C ALA A 82 9.42 0.79 13.78
N ASN A 83 10.50 1.31 14.37
CA ASN A 83 10.93 0.93 15.71
C ASN A 83 9.96 1.45 16.78
N SER A 84 9.52 2.72 16.67
CA SER A 84 8.49 3.31 17.54
C SER A 84 7.17 2.53 17.53
N LEU A 85 6.90 1.82 16.43
CA LEU A 85 5.72 0.99 16.21
C LEU A 85 5.95 -0.49 16.55
N SER A 86 7.14 -0.85 17.04
CA SER A 86 7.54 -2.24 17.38
C SER A 86 7.41 -3.22 16.21
N VAL A 87 7.60 -2.72 14.98
CA VAL A 87 7.60 -3.54 13.76
C VAL A 87 8.87 -4.40 13.75
N LYS A 88 8.69 -5.73 13.70
CA LYS A 88 9.80 -6.70 13.78
C LYS A 88 10.27 -7.21 12.42
N ILE A 89 9.51 -6.95 11.37
CA ILE A 89 9.89 -7.33 10.01
C ILE A 89 11.04 -6.43 9.54
N PRO A 90 12.06 -6.99 8.87
CA PRO A 90 13.17 -6.20 8.38
C PRO A 90 12.70 -5.27 7.26
N TYR A 91 13.38 -4.13 7.11
CA TYR A 91 13.22 -3.29 5.94
C TYR A 91 13.67 -4.04 4.67
N LEU A 92 12.82 -4.04 3.64
CA LEU A 92 12.99 -4.78 2.39
C LEU A 92 13.34 -3.88 1.20
N GLY A 93 13.33 -2.55 1.37
CA GLY A 93 13.58 -1.58 0.31
C GLY A 93 12.30 -1.03 -0.31
N ILE A 94 12.40 0.12 -0.99
CA ILE A 94 11.29 0.74 -1.70
C ILE A 94 11.17 0.13 -3.10
N ALA A 95 9.99 -0.41 -3.41
CA ALA A 95 9.57 -0.69 -4.78
C ALA A 95 8.97 0.57 -5.40
N GLU A 96 9.63 1.06 -6.45
CA GLU A 96 9.33 2.35 -7.09
C GLU A 96 8.11 2.30 -8.03
N GLY A 97 7.66 1.11 -8.42
CA GLY A 97 6.57 0.94 -9.38
C GLY A 97 7.02 0.94 -10.84
N SER A 98 8.32 0.86 -11.10
CA SER A 98 8.90 0.82 -12.45
C SER A 98 9.29 -0.59 -12.92
N GLU A 99 8.95 -1.61 -12.14
CA GLU A 99 9.28 -3.00 -12.43
C GLU A 99 8.48 -3.53 -13.63
N GLU A 100 9.11 -4.41 -14.41
CA GLU A 100 8.42 -5.12 -15.49
C GLU A 100 7.56 -6.24 -14.87
N LEU A 101 6.24 -6.12 -15.03
CA LEU A 101 5.27 -7.01 -14.42
C LEU A 101 4.51 -7.82 -15.46
N ILE A 102 4.35 -9.11 -15.17
CA ILE A 102 3.42 -10.00 -15.87
C ILE A 102 2.05 -9.87 -15.22
N VAL A 103 1.03 -9.56 -16.03
CA VAL A 103 -0.35 -9.46 -15.59
C VAL A 103 -1.02 -10.83 -15.71
N ILE A 104 -1.61 -11.30 -14.61
CA ILE A 104 -2.27 -12.58 -14.47
C ILE A 104 -3.76 -12.33 -14.33
N THR A 105 -4.55 -12.77 -15.31
CA THR A 105 -5.98 -12.51 -15.38
C THR A 105 -6.79 -13.78 -15.59
N GLY A 106 -8.12 -13.69 -15.46
CA GLY A 106 -9.03 -14.77 -15.82
C GLY A 106 -9.06 -15.97 -14.87
N GLN A 107 -8.42 -15.87 -13.70
CA GLN A 107 -8.45 -16.91 -12.68
C GLN A 107 -9.89 -17.04 -12.12
N LYS A 108 -10.49 -18.22 -12.29
CA LYS A 108 -11.86 -18.51 -11.82
C LYS A 108 -11.81 -19.34 -10.55
N ILE A 109 -12.39 -18.81 -9.47
CA ILE A 109 -12.51 -19.49 -8.17
C ILE A 109 -13.97 -19.75 -7.83
N LYS A 110 -14.24 -20.75 -6.99
CA LYS A 110 -15.58 -21.06 -6.49
C LYS A 110 -15.68 -20.71 -5.00
N ILE A 111 -16.54 -19.76 -4.67
CA ILE A 111 -16.78 -19.30 -3.30
C ILE A 111 -18.27 -19.44 -3.02
N ASN A 112 -18.62 -20.15 -1.94
CA ASN A 112 -20.01 -20.38 -1.54
C ASN A 112 -20.89 -20.89 -2.71
N GLY A 113 -20.34 -21.75 -3.55
CA GLY A 113 -21.04 -22.31 -4.71
C GLY A 113 -21.02 -21.44 -5.97
N GLN A 114 -20.64 -20.16 -5.87
CA GLN A 114 -20.62 -19.21 -6.98
C GLN A 114 -19.22 -19.08 -7.60
N THR A 115 -19.16 -19.00 -8.92
CA THR A 115 -17.92 -18.73 -9.65
C THR A 115 -17.63 -17.24 -9.65
N GLN A 116 -16.43 -16.86 -9.22
CA GLN A 116 -15.93 -15.49 -9.26
C GLN A 116 -14.63 -15.45 -10.06
N ILE A 117 -14.38 -14.34 -10.76
CA ILE A 117 -13.10 -14.08 -11.41
C ILE A 117 -12.27 -13.23 -10.46
N LEU A 118 -11.06 -13.68 -10.14
CA LEU A 118 -10.13 -12.88 -9.35
C LEU A 118 -9.71 -11.64 -10.14
N PRO A 119 -9.55 -10.48 -9.47
CA PRO A 119 -8.95 -9.31 -10.08
C PRO A 119 -7.56 -9.62 -10.65
N PRO A 120 -7.09 -8.85 -11.64
CA PRO A 120 -5.74 -8.97 -12.17
C PRO A 120 -4.67 -8.94 -11.07
N GLN A 121 -3.75 -9.90 -11.12
CA GLN A 121 -2.59 -9.96 -10.25
C GLN A 121 -1.33 -9.67 -11.04
N PHE A 122 -0.30 -9.16 -10.38
CA PHE A 122 0.93 -8.73 -11.02
C PHE A 122 2.09 -9.49 -10.40
N LEU A 123 2.98 -10.06 -11.20
CA LEU A 123 4.21 -10.67 -10.70
C LEU A 123 5.39 -10.19 -11.52
N PRO A 124 6.57 -9.94 -10.91
CA PRO A 124 7.80 -9.83 -11.64
C PRO A 124 8.03 -11.09 -12.46
N LYS A 125 8.68 -10.95 -13.61
CA LYS A 125 8.91 -12.05 -14.55
C LYS A 125 9.50 -13.30 -13.90
N GLU A 126 10.58 -13.17 -13.13
CA GLU A 126 11.24 -14.30 -12.46
C GLU A 126 10.34 -15.02 -11.44
N ALA A 127 9.52 -14.25 -10.73
CA ALA A 127 8.54 -14.79 -9.79
C ALA A 127 7.45 -15.57 -10.55
N ASN A 128 6.92 -15.01 -11.64
CA ASN A 128 5.94 -15.68 -12.48
C ASN A 128 6.47 -17.00 -13.07
N GLU A 129 7.72 -17.01 -13.55
CA GLU A 129 8.40 -18.21 -14.06
C GLU A 129 8.49 -19.30 -12.97
N SER A 130 8.94 -18.92 -11.77
CA SER A 130 9.05 -19.85 -10.64
C SER A 130 7.68 -20.39 -10.19
N CYS A 131 6.67 -19.53 -10.10
CA CYS A 131 5.29 -19.92 -9.81
C CYS A 131 4.76 -20.91 -10.85
N THR A 132 5.01 -20.66 -12.13
CA THR A 132 4.54 -21.52 -13.22
C THR A 132 5.17 -22.91 -13.12
N GLN A 133 6.48 -22.98 -12.93
CA GLN A 133 7.20 -24.25 -12.77
C GLN A 133 6.67 -25.07 -11.58
N MET A 134 6.43 -24.41 -10.44
CA MET A 134 5.84 -25.05 -9.26
C MET A 134 4.42 -25.55 -9.56
N MET A 135 3.55 -24.73 -10.15
CA MET A 135 2.17 -25.13 -10.46
C MET A 135 2.10 -26.26 -11.48
N ASP A 136 3.03 -26.33 -12.43
CA ASP A 136 3.11 -27.40 -13.41
C ASP A 136 3.56 -28.73 -12.76
N ALA A 137 4.53 -28.67 -11.84
CA ALA A 137 4.92 -29.81 -11.03
C ALA A 137 3.74 -30.31 -10.16
N MET A 138 3.04 -29.41 -9.47
CA MET A 138 1.84 -29.75 -8.68
C MET A 138 0.74 -30.36 -9.53
N GLN A 139 0.51 -29.83 -10.73
CA GLN A 139 -0.51 -30.37 -11.63
C GLN A 139 -0.16 -31.80 -12.08
N LYS A 140 1.11 -32.06 -12.34
CA LYS A 140 1.60 -33.39 -12.71
C LYS A 140 1.54 -34.39 -11.56
N GLU A 141 1.91 -33.97 -10.35
CA GLU A 141 2.05 -34.86 -9.20
C GLU A 141 0.73 -35.13 -8.47
N ILE A 142 -0.06 -34.07 -8.24
CA ILE A 142 -1.27 -34.15 -7.41
C ILE A 142 -2.54 -33.69 -8.13
N GLY A 143 -2.45 -33.36 -9.42
CA GLY A 143 -3.61 -32.96 -10.23
C GLY A 143 -4.19 -31.59 -9.89
N LYS A 144 -3.45 -30.74 -9.16
CA LYS A 144 -3.95 -29.45 -8.65
C LYS A 144 -3.05 -28.27 -9.04
N ARG A 145 -3.65 -27.09 -9.09
CA ARG A 145 -2.96 -25.78 -9.21
C ARG A 145 -3.43 -24.85 -8.10
N LEU A 146 -2.64 -23.84 -7.80
CA LEU A 146 -2.98 -22.78 -6.87
C LEU A 146 -3.54 -21.56 -7.62
N TYR A 147 -4.30 -20.74 -6.91
CA TYR A 147 -4.72 -19.43 -7.39
C TYR A 147 -3.83 -18.37 -6.76
N LEU A 148 -3.49 -17.33 -7.53
CA LEU A 148 -2.77 -16.18 -7.04
C LEU A 148 -3.80 -15.14 -6.60
N GLU A 149 -3.90 -14.90 -5.29
CA GLU A 149 -4.82 -13.92 -4.71
C GLU A 149 -4.17 -12.54 -4.54
N SER A 150 -2.84 -12.50 -4.37
CA SER A 150 -2.09 -11.27 -4.33
C SER A 150 -0.69 -11.46 -4.92
N GLY A 151 -0.19 -10.43 -5.59
CA GLY A 151 1.16 -10.40 -6.15
C GLY A 151 1.93 -9.15 -5.74
N TYR A 152 2.71 -8.60 -6.66
CA TYR A 152 3.47 -7.37 -6.50
C TYR A 152 2.59 -6.15 -6.20
N ARG A 153 3.11 -5.26 -5.36
CA ARG A 153 2.57 -3.92 -5.08
C ARG A 153 3.72 -2.95 -4.83
N SER A 154 3.71 -1.81 -5.49
CA SER A 154 4.66 -0.73 -5.23
C SER A 154 4.53 -0.20 -3.79
N SER A 155 5.58 0.47 -3.32
CA SER A 155 5.58 1.07 -1.99
C SER A 155 4.62 2.26 -1.87
N ALA A 156 4.35 2.98 -2.97
CA ALA A 156 3.37 4.05 -2.97
C ALA A 156 1.94 3.49 -2.87
N TYR A 157 1.63 2.40 -3.58
CA TYR A 157 0.33 1.74 -3.39
C TYR A 157 0.21 1.17 -1.97
N GLN A 158 1.29 0.62 -1.41
CA GLN A 158 1.31 0.17 -0.02
C GLN A 158 1.05 1.32 0.98
N LEU A 159 1.58 2.54 0.73
CA LEU A 159 1.27 3.71 1.54
C LEU A 159 -0.21 4.08 1.49
N TYR A 160 -0.79 4.13 0.30
CA TYR A 160 -2.23 4.35 0.14
C TYR A 160 -3.05 3.30 0.93
N LEU A 161 -2.72 2.01 0.79
CA LEU A 161 -3.41 0.94 1.51
C LEU A 161 -3.29 1.10 3.03
N PHE A 162 -2.11 1.48 3.53
CA PHE A 162 -1.89 1.73 4.95
C PHE A 162 -2.86 2.80 5.48
N VAL A 163 -2.94 3.94 4.79
CA VAL A 163 -3.85 5.04 5.17
C VAL A 163 -5.32 4.65 5.00
N PHE A 164 -5.67 3.99 3.90
CA PHE A 164 -7.03 3.52 3.61
C PHE A 164 -7.59 2.61 4.71
N TYR A 165 -6.74 1.72 5.25
CA TYR A 165 -7.15 0.74 6.27
C TYR A 165 -7.12 1.28 7.71
N LEU A 166 -6.67 2.51 7.97
CA LEU A 166 -6.75 3.10 9.30
C LEU A 166 -8.17 3.07 9.88
N LYS A 167 -9.19 3.30 9.03
CA LYS A 167 -10.61 3.26 9.45
C LYS A 167 -11.04 1.89 9.97
N ASN A 168 -10.40 0.80 9.53
CA ASN A 168 -10.70 -0.56 9.96
C ASN A 168 -10.13 -0.87 11.35
N HIS A 169 -9.29 0.01 11.87
CA HIS A 169 -8.57 -0.14 13.14
C HIS A 169 -8.76 1.09 14.03
N ASP A 170 -9.94 1.72 13.98
CA ASP A 170 -10.31 2.90 14.78
C ASP A 170 -9.33 4.08 14.65
N TYR A 171 -8.67 4.18 13.49
CA TYR A 171 -7.60 5.13 13.19
C TYR A 171 -6.39 5.01 14.15
N SER A 172 -6.08 3.80 14.61
CA SER A 172 -4.87 3.46 15.35
C SER A 172 -3.76 3.04 14.40
N ILE A 173 -2.65 3.80 14.35
CA ILE A 173 -1.47 3.45 13.57
C ILE A 173 -0.84 2.17 14.14
N ARG A 174 -0.73 2.09 15.47
CA ARG A 174 -0.16 0.93 16.19
C ARG A 174 -0.95 -0.36 15.96
N GLU A 175 -2.27 -0.29 15.85
CA GLU A 175 -3.06 -1.47 15.49
C GLU A 175 -2.92 -1.81 14.00
N THR A 176 -2.93 -0.79 13.13
CA THR A 176 -2.89 -0.98 11.66
C THR A 176 -1.59 -1.67 11.21
N VAL A 177 -0.43 -1.31 11.78
CA VAL A 177 0.86 -1.95 11.43
C VAL A 177 0.93 -3.45 11.71
N LYS A 178 0.01 -4.01 12.51
CA LYS A 178 -0.06 -5.45 12.75
C LYS A 178 -0.61 -6.22 11.55
N TYR A 179 -1.37 -5.55 10.68
CA TYR A 179 -2.06 -6.16 9.55
C TYR A 179 -1.62 -5.59 8.20
N VAL A 180 -1.23 -4.32 8.17
CA VAL A 180 -0.80 -3.61 6.95
C VAL A 180 0.63 -3.13 7.13
N ALA A 181 1.55 -3.67 6.34
CA ALA A 181 2.95 -3.28 6.39
C ALA A 181 3.14 -1.81 6.01
N LEU A 182 4.11 -1.16 6.64
CA LEU A 182 4.60 0.15 6.21
C LEU A 182 5.27 0.05 4.83
N PRO A 183 5.32 1.16 4.06
CA PRO A 183 6.08 1.22 2.81
C PRO A 183 7.52 0.74 3.02
N GLY A 184 8.01 -0.11 2.11
CA GLY A 184 9.33 -0.71 2.20
C GLY A 184 9.51 -1.86 3.21
N TYR A 185 8.47 -2.23 3.96
CA TYR A 185 8.48 -3.40 4.84
C TYR A 185 7.61 -4.56 4.30
N SER A 186 6.85 -4.32 3.23
CA SER A 186 5.98 -5.33 2.61
C SER A 186 6.76 -6.25 1.68
N GLU A 187 6.59 -7.57 1.83
CA GLU A 187 7.15 -8.53 0.86
C GLU A 187 6.55 -8.36 -0.53
N HIS A 188 5.32 -7.84 -0.62
CA HIS A 188 4.67 -7.52 -1.91
C HIS A 188 5.39 -6.42 -2.69
N GLY A 189 6.13 -5.54 -2.01
CA GLY A 189 6.93 -4.48 -2.61
C GLY A 189 8.42 -4.70 -2.46
N CYS A 190 8.88 -5.95 -2.35
CA CYS A 190 10.30 -6.24 -2.27
C CYS A 190 10.93 -6.13 -3.68
N PRO A 191 11.95 -5.27 -3.89
CA PRO A 191 12.63 -5.15 -5.18
C PRO A 191 13.35 -6.44 -5.61
N ASP A 192 13.75 -7.29 -4.64
CA ASP A 192 14.23 -8.64 -4.92
C ASP A 192 13.01 -9.55 -5.15
N GLY A 193 12.57 -9.63 -6.40
CA GLY A 193 11.39 -10.39 -6.83
C GLY A 193 11.39 -11.88 -6.43
N ARG A 194 12.55 -12.44 -6.05
CA ARG A 194 12.67 -13.80 -5.51
C ARG A 194 11.98 -13.98 -4.16
N ARG A 195 11.77 -12.89 -3.40
CA ARG A 195 11.15 -12.94 -2.08
C ARG A 195 9.63 -13.01 -2.10
N LEU A 196 8.99 -12.61 -3.20
CA LEU A 196 7.54 -12.66 -3.39
C LEU A 196 6.95 -14.07 -3.25
N ILE A 197 7.75 -15.13 -3.36
CA ILE A 197 7.27 -16.53 -3.28
C ILE A 197 7.94 -17.29 -2.12
N SER A 198 9.02 -16.75 -1.55
CA SER A 198 9.91 -17.49 -0.65
C SER A 198 9.43 -17.60 0.80
N SER A 199 8.54 -16.72 1.26
CA SER A 199 8.05 -16.78 2.65
C SER A 199 6.86 -17.73 2.73
N THR A 200 6.83 -18.57 3.75
CA THR A 200 5.67 -19.44 4.04
C THR A 200 4.38 -18.64 4.24
N ARG A 201 4.43 -17.33 4.49
CA ARG A 201 3.26 -16.44 4.51
C ARG A 201 2.81 -16.00 3.12
N THR A 202 3.73 -15.74 2.19
CA THR A 202 3.37 -15.32 0.82
C THR A 202 3.08 -16.51 -0.10
N ALA A 203 3.70 -17.67 0.15
CA ALA A 203 3.24 -18.95 -0.37
C ALA A 203 1.84 -19.34 0.16
N LEU A 204 1.44 -18.85 1.35
CA LEU A 204 0.07 -18.93 1.85
C LEU A 204 -0.88 -17.94 1.15
N THR A 205 -0.39 -16.89 0.51
CA THR A 205 -1.22 -16.01 -0.36
C THR A 205 -1.57 -16.67 -1.70
N ALA A 206 -1.05 -17.87 -1.95
CA ALA A 206 -1.56 -18.78 -2.97
C ALA A 206 -2.73 -19.66 -2.46
N MET A 207 -3.16 -19.51 -1.20
CA MET A 207 -4.29 -20.20 -0.55
C MET A 207 -4.91 -19.37 0.59
N ALA A 208 -5.85 -18.47 0.30
CA ALA A 208 -6.77 -17.94 1.31
C ALA A 208 -8.19 -17.64 0.78
N VAL A 209 -8.80 -18.60 0.07
CA VAL A 209 -10.28 -18.62 0.00
C VAL A 209 -10.81 -18.98 1.39
N LEU A 210 -11.04 -17.96 2.24
CA LEU A 210 -12.18 -17.90 3.16
C LEU A 210 -12.30 -16.60 3.99
N ASN A 211 -11.30 -15.73 4.10
CA ASN A 211 -11.44 -14.50 4.92
C ASN A 211 -11.01 -13.16 4.27
N SER A 212 -10.15 -13.17 3.24
CA SER A 212 -9.64 -11.94 2.61
C SER A 212 -10.68 -11.23 1.72
N LEU A 213 -11.62 -11.97 1.13
CA LEU A 213 -12.68 -11.40 0.28
C LEU A 213 -13.80 -10.67 1.03
N ARG A 214 -13.90 -10.80 2.36
CA ARG A 214 -14.79 -9.92 3.15
C ARG A 214 -14.28 -8.49 3.26
N HIS A 215 -12.99 -8.24 3.00
CA HIS A 215 -12.41 -6.90 3.06
C HIS A 215 -12.32 -6.21 1.70
N PHE A 216 -12.14 -6.97 0.61
CA PHE A 216 -12.14 -6.42 -0.75
C PHE A 216 -13.53 -6.09 -1.30
N LEU A 217 -14.60 -6.76 -0.82
CA LEU A 217 -15.97 -6.57 -1.33
C LEU A 217 -16.80 -5.51 -0.60
N ASN A 218 -16.21 -4.80 0.37
CA ASN A 218 -16.86 -3.68 1.08
C ASN A 218 -16.30 -2.31 0.65
N LEU A 219 -16.08 -2.12 -0.66
CA LEU A 219 -16.14 -0.79 -1.24
C LEU A 219 -17.63 -0.42 -1.35
N PRO A 220 -18.14 0.57 -0.61
CA PRO A 220 -19.43 1.16 -0.97
C PRO A 220 -19.28 1.84 -2.34
N GLY A 221 -20.21 1.56 -3.25
CA GLY A 221 -20.46 2.43 -4.40
C GLY A 221 -21.14 3.73 -3.97
#